data_AF-A0A195EDT6-F1
#
_entry.id   AF-A0A195EDT6-F1
#
_cell.length_a   1.000
_cell.length_b   1.000
_cell.length_c   1.000
_cell.angle_alpha   90.00
_cell.angle_beta   90.00
_cell.angle_gamma   90.00
#
_symmetry.space_group_name_H-M   'P 1'
#
loop_
_entity.id
_entity.type
_entity.pdbx_description
1 polymer ?
#
loop_
_entity_poly.entity_id
_entity_poly.type
_entity_poly.pdbx_seq_one_letter_code
_entity_poly.pdbx_strand_id
1 'polypeptide(L)'
;TDIVRISETSTEYKDRLLSKYDLHHCRTKCLIRKTNFQWSIGSFWKICDFMDTLTSSNIEGECYKIDMHINRKNDKLCFFINSTVFNPEEQINIQRYNVYIQGIDGAILCTVWKRFYFNTDPLYEVCLQTLRLNKTIYLPNNTLSIHFTFETFESISHISIYENILDKKEFIAMNNFASDSIVTFVVEGNRLCVNKSLACAASPVFNEMLKKCNKDVKGQAKGEIEISDVTYDIFKIVILYINGGDVFEFNFDVNNDTISQINTLTHLLAACNTYHIKNLKVICEKRLIAYVTKDNVISCLNIAIVFNAVYLESYTKKFIKLHLDDIKSTTQFLETIKINPKILSDIYNSELFVEYASYVKHNDTDLLMSSYENYVLQCSGERDLCTILISSSYAVITVVNRTLSLVSVGFVTARGLMRCARLYRTANVV
;
A
#
# COMPACT_ATOMS: atom_id res chain seq x y z
N THR A 1 -21.69 29.64 -22.27
CA THR A 1 -20.62 29.30 -23.24
C THR A 1 -19.31 29.75 -22.66
N ASP A 2 -18.68 28.88 -21.87
CA ASP A 2 -17.28 29.00 -21.49
C ASP A 2 -16.70 27.58 -21.55
N ILE A 3 -16.01 27.31 -22.66
CA ILE A 3 -15.38 26.03 -22.95
C ILE A 3 -14.04 26.04 -22.22
N VAL A 4 -13.96 25.31 -21.11
CA VAL A 4 -12.68 25.02 -20.45
C VAL A 4 -11.92 24.03 -21.34
N ARG A 5 -10.99 24.56 -22.14
CA ARG A 5 -10.02 23.76 -22.89
C ARG A 5 -9.08 23.06 -21.91
N ILE A 6 -9.23 21.75 -21.78
CA ILE A 6 -8.22 20.89 -21.17
C ILE A 6 -7.08 20.80 -22.19
N SER A 7 -5.97 21.49 -21.92
CA SER A 7 -4.74 21.33 -22.69
C SER A 7 -4.00 20.10 -22.19
N GLU A 8 -4.07 19.00 -22.94
CA GLU A 8 -3.14 17.89 -22.80
C GLU A 8 -1.77 18.33 -23.31
N THR A 9 -0.85 18.63 -22.39
CA THR A 9 0.56 18.78 -22.72
C THR A 9 1.21 17.40 -22.79
N SER A 10 1.18 16.79 -23.99
CA SER A 10 2.09 15.69 -24.29
C SER A 10 3.53 16.23 -24.29
N THR A 11 4.26 15.95 -23.23
CA THR A 11 5.72 16.16 -23.26
C THR A 11 6.32 14.98 -24.02
N GLU A 12 6.57 15.20 -25.31
CA GLU A 12 7.51 14.41 -26.11
C GLU A 12 8.91 14.50 -25.47
N TYR A 13 9.20 13.63 -24.49
CA TYR A 13 10.56 13.38 -24.06
C TYR A 13 11.20 12.34 -24.98
N LYS A 14 11.89 12.86 -26.00
CA LYS A 14 12.87 12.16 -26.83
C LYS A 14 13.90 11.44 -25.95
N ASP A 15 14.16 10.18 -26.31
CA ASP A 15 15.38 9.40 -26.03
C ASP A 15 16.06 9.66 -24.68
N ARG A 16 15.47 9.17 -23.59
CA ARG A 16 16.23 8.79 -22.41
C ARG A 16 16.30 7.28 -22.37
N LEU A 17 17.54 6.74 -22.39
CA LEU A 17 17.80 5.34 -22.07
C LEU A 17 16.97 4.94 -20.85
N LEU A 18 16.02 4.03 -21.06
CA LEU A 18 15.22 3.40 -20.01
C LEU A 18 16.16 2.72 -19.03
N SER A 19 16.42 3.35 -17.87
CA SER A 19 17.03 2.68 -16.73
C SER A 19 16.01 1.69 -16.19
N LYS A 20 16.18 0.43 -16.58
CA LYS A 20 15.27 -0.69 -16.38
C LYS A 20 15.19 -1.13 -14.91
N TYR A 21 14.61 -0.36 -13.99
CA TYR A 21 14.13 -0.84 -12.68
C TYR A 21 13.03 0.07 -12.11
N ASP A 22 11.84 0.00 -12.69
CA ASP A 22 10.64 0.67 -12.17
C ASP A 22 9.89 -0.29 -11.23
N LEU A 23 10.35 -0.42 -9.98
CA LEU A 23 9.62 -1.18 -8.96
C LEU A 23 8.51 -0.30 -8.39
N HIS A 24 7.26 -0.73 -8.61
CA HIS A 24 6.07 -0.03 -8.15
C HIS A 24 5.29 -0.89 -7.17
N HIS A 25 4.92 -0.33 -6.02
CA HIS A 25 3.90 -0.92 -5.16
C HIS A 25 2.74 0.05 -5.03
N CYS A 26 1.53 -0.50 -5.04
CA CYS A 26 0.30 0.26 -4.87
C CYS A 26 -0.56 -0.43 -3.80
N ARG A 27 -1.21 0.37 -2.95
CA ARG A 27 -2.24 -0.09 -2.03
C ARG A 27 -3.45 0.83 -2.17
N THR A 28 -4.59 0.22 -2.48
CA THR A 28 -5.87 0.91 -2.41
C THR A 28 -6.37 0.86 -0.97
N LYS A 29 -6.64 2.02 -0.37
CA LYS A 29 -7.30 2.13 0.94
C LYS A 29 -8.68 2.75 0.78
N CYS A 30 -9.67 2.12 1.38
CA CYS A 30 -11.02 2.64 1.46
C CYS A 30 -11.24 3.30 2.82
N LEU A 31 -11.55 4.60 2.80
CA LEU A 31 -11.84 5.35 4.01
C LEU A 31 -13.33 5.24 4.32
N ILE A 32 -13.63 4.66 5.48
CA ILE A 32 -15.00 4.46 5.97
C ILE A 32 -15.21 5.42 7.13
N ARG A 33 -16.26 6.23 7.02
CA ARG A 33 -16.76 7.08 8.10
C ARG A 33 -17.82 6.31 8.88
N LYS A 34 -17.73 6.33 10.21
CA LYS A 34 -18.70 5.69 11.10
C LYS A 34 -19.58 6.75 11.76
N THR A 35 -20.87 6.73 11.46
CA THR A 35 -21.86 7.65 12.00
C THR A 35 -22.71 6.91 13.04
N ASN A 36 -22.80 7.43 14.26
CA ASN A 36 -23.64 6.87 15.32
C ASN A 36 -24.78 7.84 15.61
N PHE A 37 -26.01 7.32 15.62
CA PHE A 37 -27.21 8.11 15.86
C PHE A 37 -28.10 7.40 16.87
N GLN A 38 -28.43 8.08 17.97
CA GLN A 38 -29.36 7.59 18.97
C GLN A 38 -30.67 8.36 18.86
N TRP A 39 -31.77 7.63 18.72
CA TRP A 39 -33.11 8.22 18.73
C TRP A 39 -33.90 7.72 19.93
N SER A 40 -34.26 8.63 20.84
CA SER A 40 -35.06 8.33 22.02
C SER A 40 -36.45 8.94 21.90
N ILE A 41 -37.47 8.09 21.94
CA ILE A 41 -38.89 8.44 21.74
C ILE A 41 -39.60 8.30 23.07
N GLY A 42 -39.78 9.42 23.77
CA GLY A 42 -40.50 9.47 25.04
C GLY A 42 -42.01 9.32 24.86
N SER A 43 -42.71 8.87 25.91
CA SER A 43 -44.15 8.58 25.85
C SER A 43 -44.54 7.63 24.72
N PHE A 44 -43.68 6.65 24.42
CA PHE A 44 -43.73 5.82 23.21
C PHE A 44 -45.11 5.21 22.95
N TRP A 45 -45.73 4.58 23.96
CA TRP A 45 -47.04 3.94 23.76
C TRP A 45 -48.14 4.92 23.34
N LYS A 46 -48.15 6.15 23.88
CA LYS A 46 -49.12 7.18 23.47
C LYS A 46 -48.91 7.55 22.01
N ILE A 47 -47.67 7.69 21.57
CA ILE A 47 -47.34 7.98 20.18
C ILE A 47 -47.81 6.83 19.28
N CYS A 48 -47.57 5.59 19.67
CA CYS A 48 -48.03 4.41 18.94
C CYS A 48 -49.55 4.35 18.79
N ASP A 49 -50.32 4.88 19.73
CA ASP A 49 -51.79 4.87 19.66
C ASP A 49 -52.34 5.87 18.63
N PHE A 50 -51.64 6.99 18.38
CA PHE A 50 -52.17 8.10 17.57
C PHE A 50 -51.42 8.39 16.26
N MET A 51 -50.14 8.03 16.15
CA MET A 51 -49.30 8.36 15.00
C MET A 51 -49.00 7.12 14.15
N ASP A 52 -49.05 7.26 12.83
CA ASP A 52 -48.66 6.18 11.90
C ASP A 52 -47.18 6.25 11.53
N THR A 53 -46.65 7.47 11.44
CA THR A 53 -45.26 7.73 11.11
C THR A 53 -44.70 8.81 12.02
N LEU A 54 -43.43 8.64 12.42
CA LEU A 54 -42.64 9.66 13.10
C LEU A 54 -41.31 9.80 12.38
N THR A 55 -40.80 11.01 12.24
CA THR A 55 -39.49 11.28 11.62
C THR A 55 -38.52 11.78 12.69
N SER A 56 -37.28 11.29 12.63
CA SER A 56 -36.22 11.69 13.55
C SER A 56 -35.76 13.14 13.32
N SER A 57 -34.93 13.65 14.23
CA SER A 57 -34.11 14.84 13.96
C SER A 57 -33.11 14.57 12.83
N ASN A 58 -32.46 15.64 12.35
CA ASN A 58 -31.35 15.52 11.41
C ASN A 58 -30.21 14.70 12.04
N ILE A 59 -29.55 13.88 11.22
CA ILE A 59 -28.29 13.23 11.58
C ILE A 59 -27.17 14.16 11.11
N GLU A 60 -26.24 14.49 12.00
CA GLU A 60 -25.16 15.44 11.71
C GLU A 60 -24.27 14.93 10.58
N GLY A 61 -24.03 15.76 9.56
CA GLY A 61 -23.18 15.42 8.41
C GLY A 61 -23.78 14.46 7.40
N GLU A 62 -25.08 14.14 7.52
CA GLU A 62 -25.79 13.20 6.66
C GLU A 62 -26.98 13.87 5.96
N CYS A 63 -27.29 13.41 4.74
CA CYS A 63 -28.39 13.88 3.91
C CYS A 63 -29.68 13.07 4.07
N TYR A 64 -29.85 12.42 5.22
CA TYR A 64 -30.99 11.57 5.53
C TYR A 64 -31.40 11.63 7.00
N LYS A 65 -32.65 11.23 7.26
CA LYS A 65 -33.27 11.04 8.57
C LYS A 65 -33.78 9.60 8.68
N ILE A 66 -34.31 9.26 9.85
CA ILE A 66 -34.93 7.97 10.09
C ILE A 66 -36.43 8.18 10.29
N ASP A 67 -37.22 7.47 9.50
CA ASP A 67 -38.66 7.38 9.69
C ASP A 67 -39.01 6.09 10.43
N MET A 68 -39.85 6.22 11.45
CA MET A 68 -40.45 5.11 12.18
C MET A 68 -41.89 4.95 11.72
N HIS A 69 -42.22 3.81 11.13
CA HIS A 69 -43.56 3.46 10.66
C HIS A 69 -44.19 2.44 11.63
N ILE A 70 -45.41 2.74 12.09
CA ILE A 70 -46.16 1.93 13.04
C ILE A 70 -47.29 1.21 12.30
N ASN A 71 -47.11 -0.09 12.06
CA ASN A 71 -48.14 -0.94 11.48
C ASN A 71 -48.89 -1.70 12.58
N ARG A 72 -49.98 -1.10 13.08
CA ARG A 72 -50.82 -1.69 14.13
C ARG A 72 -51.52 -2.98 13.69
N LYS A 73 -51.85 -3.14 12.40
CA LYS A 73 -52.52 -4.33 11.88
C LYS A 73 -51.63 -5.57 11.97
N ASN A 74 -50.34 -5.38 11.68
CA ASN A 74 -49.35 -6.46 11.67
C ASN A 74 -48.51 -6.49 12.96
N ASP A 75 -48.80 -5.63 13.93
CA ASP A 75 -48.06 -5.48 15.19
C ASP A 75 -46.55 -5.22 14.99
N LYS A 76 -46.21 -4.43 13.97
CA LYS A 76 -44.83 -4.17 13.54
C LYS A 76 -44.46 -2.69 13.65
N LEU A 77 -43.23 -2.46 14.08
CA LEU A 77 -42.55 -1.17 14.05
C LEU A 77 -41.36 -1.28 13.09
N CYS A 78 -41.35 -0.46 12.04
CA CYS A 78 -40.35 -0.50 10.99
C CYS A 78 -39.61 0.83 10.91
N PHE A 79 -38.29 0.78 10.72
CA PHE A 79 -37.45 1.97 10.59
C PHE A 79 -36.87 2.06 9.18
N PHE A 80 -37.01 3.21 8.54
CA PHE A 80 -36.57 3.45 7.17
C PHE A 80 -35.66 4.68 7.08
N ILE A 81 -34.80 4.70 6.07
CA ILE A 81 -34.06 5.91 5.72
C ILE A 81 -34.96 6.82 4.91
N ASN A 82 -35.06 8.07 5.33
CA ASN A 82 -35.77 9.13 4.64
C ASN A 82 -34.77 10.16 4.13
N SER A 83 -34.64 10.29 2.81
CA SER A 83 -33.74 11.25 2.19
C SER A 83 -34.22 12.67 2.35
N THR A 84 -33.31 13.59 2.66
CA THR A 84 -33.60 15.03 2.66
C THR A 84 -33.14 15.74 1.39
N VAL A 85 -32.67 14.97 0.38
CA VAL A 85 -32.06 15.47 -0.86
C VAL A 85 -32.71 14.87 -2.10
N PHE A 86 -32.62 15.61 -3.21
CA PHE A 86 -32.96 15.12 -4.55
C PHE A 86 -31.91 14.07 -4.99
N ASN A 87 -32.33 12.98 -5.63
CA ASN A 87 -31.50 11.82 -6.01
C ASN A 87 -30.81 11.08 -4.83
N PRO A 88 -31.59 10.49 -3.92
CA PRO A 88 -31.06 9.81 -2.74
C PRO A 88 -30.10 8.66 -3.05
N GLU A 89 -30.34 7.93 -4.14
CA GLU A 89 -29.54 6.76 -4.49
C GLU A 89 -28.09 7.14 -4.81
N GLU A 90 -27.84 8.34 -5.32
CA GLU A 90 -26.51 8.83 -5.67
C GLU A 90 -25.79 9.44 -4.46
N GLN A 91 -26.54 10.01 -3.51
CA GLN A 91 -25.98 10.80 -2.40
C GLN A 91 -25.85 10.00 -1.09
N ILE A 92 -26.69 8.98 -0.87
CA ILE A 92 -26.66 8.17 0.36
C ILE A 92 -25.70 7.01 0.16
N ASN A 93 -24.50 7.14 0.75
CA ASN A 93 -23.39 6.21 0.55
C ASN A 93 -23.15 5.27 1.73
N ILE A 94 -24.22 4.73 2.31
CA ILE A 94 -24.13 3.76 3.41
C ILE A 94 -23.74 2.39 2.82
N GLN A 95 -22.67 1.81 3.34
CA GLN A 95 -22.22 0.46 2.98
C GLN A 95 -22.97 -0.59 3.81
N ARG A 96 -22.92 -0.42 5.12
CA ARG A 96 -23.55 -1.32 6.08
C ARG A 96 -23.97 -0.56 7.32
N TYR A 97 -24.88 -1.15 8.06
CA TYR A 97 -25.42 -0.57 9.27
C TYR A 97 -25.65 -1.64 10.33
N ASN A 98 -25.72 -1.20 11.58
CA ASN A 98 -26.11 -1.99 12.72
C ASN A 98 -27.15 -1.19 13.52
N VAL A 99 -28.20 -1.87 13.98
CA VAL A 99 -29.23 -1.27 14.83
C VAL A 99 -29.41 -2.10 16.08
N TYR A 100 -29.60 -1.45 17.22
CA TYR A 100 -30.03 -2.09 18.45
C TYR A 100 -30.96 -1.18 19.24
N ILE A 101 -31.77 -1.78 20.10
CA ILE A 101 -32.54 -1.05 21.11
C ILE A 101 -31.67 -0.91 22.36
N GLN A 102 -31.64 0.28 22.96
CA GLN A 102 -30.96 0.52 24.22
C GLN A 102 -31.91 0.16 25.36
N GLY A 103 -31.57 -0.90 26.10
CA GLY A 103 -32.24 -1.29 27.32
C GLY A 103 -31.60 -0.67 28.55
N ILE A 104 -32.12 -1.03 29.73
CA ILE A 104 -31.65 -0.50 31.02
C ILE A 104 -30.18 -0.86 31.33
N ASP A 105 -29.75 -2.09 30.98
CA ASP A 105 -28.40 -2.61 31.27
C ASP A 105 -27.47 -2.65 30.06
N GLY A 106 -27.92 -2.17 28.89
CA GLY A 106 -27.11 -2.18 27.65
C GLY A 106 -27.90 -2.42 26.37
N ALA A 107 -27.17 -2.73 25.30
CA ALA A 107 -27.74 -3.02 23.99
C ALA A 107 -28.55 -4.33 24.00
N ILE A 108 -29.76 -4.28 23.48
CA ILE A 108 -30.72 -5.39 23.39
C ILE A 108 -31.34 -5.43 22.00
N LEU A 109 -31.86 -6.60 21.62
CA LEU A 109 -32.47 -6.82 20.31
C LEU A 109 -31.54 -6.32 19.17
N CYS A 110 -30.26 -6.67 19.26
CA CYS A 110 -29.24 -6.19 18.34
C CYS A 110 -29.35 -6.88 16.99
N THR A 111 -29.13 -6.14 15.91
CA THR A 111 -28.83 -6.75 14.61
C THR A 111 -27.35 -7.07 14.50
N VAL A 112 -27.04 -8.08 13.69
CA VAL A 112 -25.70 -8.15 13.06
C VAL A 112 -25.54 -6.97 12.10
N TRP A 113 -24.31 -6.72 11.64
CA TRP A 113 -24.09 -5.76 10.56
C TRP A 113 -24.82 -6.20 9.29
N LYS A 114 -25.72 -5.36 8.80
CA LYS A 114 -26.51 -5.57 7.59
C LYS A 114 -26.03 -4.65 6.48
N ARG A 115 -26.07 -5.12 5.24
CA ARG A 115 -25.81 -4.27 4.07
C ARG A 115 -26.97 -3.33 3.83
N PHE A 116 -26.67 -2.11 3.41
CA PHE A 116 -27.68 -1.13 3.07
C PHE A 116 -28.01 -1.19 1.58
N TYR A 117 -29.31 -1.24 1.28
CA TYR A 117 -29.84 -1.12 -0.06
C TYR A 117 -31.01 -0.13 -0.01
N PHE A 118 -30.91 0.96 -0.76
CA PHE A 118 -31.91 2.02 -0.74
C PHE A 118 -33.27 1.46 -1.21
N ASN A 119 -34.36 1.83 -0.52
CA ASN A 119 -35.74 1.47 -0.86
C ASN A 119 -36.08 -0.03 -0.99
N THR A 120 -35.35 -0.93 -0.34
CA THR A 120 -35.65 -2.37 -0.36
C THR A 120 -36.35 -2.83 0.93
N ASP A 121 -35.63 -2.78 2.05
CA ASP A 121 -36.07 -3.31 3.35
C ASP A 121 -35.98 -2.26 4.46
N PRO A 122 -36.79 -2.37 5.54
CA PRO A 122 -36.57 -1.57 6.73
C PRO A 122 -35.18 -1.84 7.31
N LEU A 123 -34.52 -0.77 7.77
CA LEU A 123 -33.28 -0.88 8.56
C LEU A 123 -33.47 -1.83 9.74
N TYR A 124 -34.61 -1.68 10.42
CA TYR A 124 -34.93 -2.46 11.58
C TYR A 124 -36.43 -2.70 11.67
N GLU A 125 -36.81 -3.92 12.03
CA GLU A 125 -38.19 -4.31 12.27
C GLU A 125 -38.26 -4.93 13.66
N VAL A 126 -39.19 -4.44 14.49
CA VAL A 126 -39.47 -5.01 15.81
C VAL A 126 -40.96 -5.16 16.01
N CYS A 127 -41.36 -6.29 16.60
CA CYS A 127 -42.74 -6.56 16.95
C CYS A 127 -43.15 -5.76 18.21
N LEU A 128 -44.28 -5.08 18.16
CA LEU A 128 -44.78 -4.27 19.27
C LEU A 128 -45.11 -5.13 20.50
N GLN A 129 -45.59 -6.36 20.32
CA GLN A 129 -45.78 -7.32 21.41
C GLN A 129 -44.45 -7.67 22.10
N THR A 130 -43.34 -7.83 21.37
CA THR A 130 -42.02 -8.05 21.97
C THR A 130 -41.64 -6.91 22.91
N LEU A 131 -41.91 -5.66 22.49
CA LEU A 131 -41.70 -4.47 23.33
C LEU A 131 -42.61 -4.43 24.56
N ARG A 132 -43.78 -5.08 24.53
CA ARG A 132 -44.70 -5.19 25.68
C ARG A 132 -44.31 -6.25 26.70
N LEU A 133 -43.58 -7.29 26.29
CA LEU A 133 -43.22 -8.42 27.17
C LEU A 133 -42.33 -7.98 28.34
N ASN A 134 -41.45 -7.01 28.13
CA ASN A 134 -40.53 -6.55 29.18
C ASN A 134 -40.35 -5.03 29.18
N LYS A 135 -41.45 -4.31 29.48
CA LYS A 135 -41.53 -2.84 29.41
C LYS A 135 -40.45 -2.12 30.22
N THR A 136 -40.06 -2.66 31.38
CA THR A 136 -39.07 -2.03 32.26
C THR A 136 -37.65 -2.12 31.71
N ILE A 137 -37.35 -3.17 30.95
CA ILE A 137 -36.02 -3.37 30.34
C ILE A 137 -35.96 -2.70 28.97
N TYR A 138 -37.00 -2.85 28.14
CA TYR A 138 -37.00 -2.42 26.74
C TYR A 138 -37.45 -0.96 26.55
N LEU A 139 -38.29 -0.45 27.45
CA LEU A 139 -38.81 0.92 27.43
C LEU A 139 -38.74 1.55 28.83
N PRO A 140 -37.52 1.74 29.38
CA PRO A 140 -37.36 2.42 30.66
C PRO A 140 -38.06 3.78 30.61
N ASN A 141 -38.88 4.09 31.61
CA ASN A 141 -39.68 5.32 31.69
C ASN A 141 -40.57 5.58 30.44
N ASN A 142 -41.09 4.52 29.81
CA ASN A 142 -41.91 4.62 28.59
C ASN A 142 -41.18 5.36 27.44
N THR A 143 -39.87 5.18 27.37
CA THR A 143 -39.02 5.76 26.33
C THR A 143 -38.39 4.64 25.53
N LEU A 144 -38.62 4.61 24.22
CA LEU A 144 -37.94 3.70 23.32
C LEU A 144 -36.66 4.39 22.81
N SER A 145 -35.50 3.85 23.14
CA SER A 145 -34.21 4.34 22.65
C SER A 145 -33.63 3.35 21.65
N ILE A 146 -33.39 3.79 20.42
CA ILE A 146 -32.79 2.98 19.35
C ILE A 146 -31.47 3.62 18.94
N HIS A 147 -30.44 2.81 18.78
CA HIS A 147 -29.15 3.22 18.24
C HIS A 147 -28.95 2.67 16.85
N PHE A 148 -28.56 3.56 15.95
CA PHE A 148 -28.18 3.26 14.59
C PHE A 148 -26.71 3.59 14.43
N THR A 149 -25.96 2.64 13.88
CA THR A 149 -24.58 2.84 13.48
C THR A 149 -24.48 2.60 11.99
N PHE A 150 -24.04 3.59 11.24
CA PHE A 150 -23.83 3.53 9.80
C PHE A 150 -22.34 3.57 9.49
N GLU A 151 -21.91 2.74 8.54
CA GLU A 151 -20.60 2.86 7.91
C GLU A 151 -20.79 3.34 6.48
N THR A 152 -20.28 4.53 6.19
CA THR A 152 -20.38 5.19 4.89
C THR A 152 -19.02 5.27 4.22
N PHE A 153 -18.96 5.09 2.90
CA PHE A 153 -17.73 5.33 2.16
C PHE A 153 -17.50 6.83 2.02
N GLU A 154 -16.34 7.30 2.45
CA GLU A 154 -15.97 8.72 2.36
C GLU A 154 -15.11 8.97 1.13
N SER A 155 -14.05 8.18 0.97
CA SER A 155 -13.19 8.23 -0.20
C SER A 155 -12.42 6.92 -0.32
N ILE A 156 -11.75 6.76 -1.45
CA ILE A 156 -10.74 5.73 -1.65
C ILE A 156 -9.50 6.46 -2.16
N SER A 157 -8.37 6.00 -1.66
CA SER A 157 -7.06 6.52 -2.01
C SER A 157 -6.24 5.39 -2.61
N HIS A 158 -5.58 5.69 -3.71
CA HIS A 158 -4.52 4.86 -4.26
C HIS A 158 -3.21 5.43 -3.76
N ILE A 159 -2.51 4.65 -2.94
CA ILE A 159 -1.23 5.04 -2.39
C ILE A 159 -0.18 4.23 -3.13
N SER A 160 0.76 4.89 -3.79
CA SER A 160 1.83 4.24 -4.53
C SER A 160 3.21 4.69 -4.08
N ILE A 161 4.17 3.79 -4.31
CA ILE A 161 5.59 4.07 -4.22
C ILE A 161 6.22 3.77 -5.57
N TYR A 162 7.13 4.64 -5.98
CA TYR A 162 8.04 4.44 -7.10
C TYR A 162 9.43 4.84 -6.63
N GLU A 163 10.43 4.04 -6.97
CA GLU A 163 11.84 4.37 -6.71
C GLU A 163 12.55 4.63 -8.03
N ASN A 164 12.70 5.90 -8.37
CA ASN A 164 13.62 6.33 -9.42
C ASN A 164 15.02 6.45 -8.81
N ILE A 165 15.69 5.31 -8.58
CA ILE A 165 17.10 5.33 -8.21
C ILE A 165 17.88 5.63 -9.48
N LEU A 166 18.00 6.93 -9.81
CA LEU A 166 18.83 7.41 -10.91
C LEU A 166 20.21 6.76 -10.79
N ASP A 167 20.62 6.03 -11.83
CA ASP A 167 22.03 5.81 -12.07
C ASP A 167 22.63 7.17 -12.39
N LYS A 168 23.01 7.90 -11.36
CA LYS A 168 23.94 9.01 -11.52
C LYS A 168 25.24 8.35 -11.98
N LYS A 169 25.40 8.26 -13.30
CA LYS A 169 26.68 7.99 -13.94
C LYS A 169 27.58 9.15 -13.58
N GLU A 170 28.14 9.15 -12.38
CA GLU A 170 29.37 9.87 -12.12
C GLU A 170 30.40 9.19 -13.02
N PHE A 171 30.61 9.80 -14.19
CA PHE A 171 31.72 9.49 -15.07
C PHE A 171 32.98 9.54 -14.20
N ILE A 172 33.43 8.37 -13.72
CA ILE A 172 34.80 8.23 -13.26
C ILE A 172 35.59 8.37 -14.54
N ALA A 173 36.14 9.57 -14.75
CA ALA A 173 37.10 9.82 -15.80
C ALA A 173 38.13 8.68 -15.71
N MET A 174 38.11 7.82 -16.73
CA MET A 174 39.05 6.72 -16.89
C MET A 174 40.39 7.39 -17.18
N ASN A 175 41.06 7.83 -16.12
CA ASN A 175 42.40 8.37 -16.22
C ASN A 175 43.26 7.21 -16.71
N ASN A 176 43.65 7.28 -17.98
CA ASN A 176 44.67 6.45 -18.58
C ASN A 176 45.98 6.65 -17.79
N PHE A 177 46.14 5.92 -16.68
CA PHE A 177 47.39 5.82 -15.98
C PHE A 177 48.18 4.66 -16.59
N ALA A 178 49.14 5.02 -17.43
CA ALA A 178 50.20 4.14 -17.86
C ALA A 178 51.09 3.77 -16.65
N SER A 179 50.87 2.57 -16.10
CA SER A 179 51.87 1.73 -15.39
C SER A 179 51.17 0.45 -14.88
N ASP A 180 51.32 -0.64 -15.64
CA ASP A 180 50.83 -2.00 -15.37
C ASP A 180 51.45 -2.61 -14.11
N SER A 181 50.96 -2.25 -12.92
CA SER A 181 51.26 -3.01 -11.70
C SER A 181 50.01 -3.71 -11.19
N ILE A 182 50.09 -5.04 -11.16
CA ILE A 182 49.05 -5.90 -10.59
C ILE A 182 49.29 -6.01 -9.08
N VAL A 183 48.22 -5.86 -8.30
CA VAL A 183 48.19 -6.24 -6.88
C VAL A 183 47.52 -7.61 -6.73
N THR A 184 48.03 -8.42 -5.81
CA THR A 184 47.42 -9.69 -5.41
C THR A 184 46.79 -9.55 -4.02
N PHE A 185 45.49 -9.78 -3.93
CA PHE A 185 44.77 -9.94 -2.67
C PHE A 185 44.72 -11.42 -2.29
N VAL A 186 44.95 -11.73 -1.02
CA VAL A 186 44.85 -13.09 -0.47
C VAL A 186 43.63 -13.15 0.44
N VAL A 187 42.65 -13.98 0.09
CA VAL A 187 41.38 -14.13 0.82
C VAL A 187 41.14 -15.61 1.08
N GLU A 188 41.06 -16.02 2.34
CA GLU A 188 40.91 -17.44 2.74
C GLU A 188 41.95 -18.36 2.06
N GLY A 189 43.19 -17.87 1.92
CA GLY A 189 44.29 -18.58 1.24
C GLY A 189 44.24 -18.55 -0.29
N ASN A 190 43.18 -18.05 -0.90
CA ASN A 190 43.02 -17.92 -2.35
C ASN A 190 43.54 -16.56 -2.85
N ARG A 191 44.14 -16.55 -4.05
CA ARG A 191 44.79 -15.36 -4.62
C ARG A 191 43.90 -14.73 -5.71
N LEU A 192 43.61 -13.44 -5.59
CA LEU A 192 42.87 -12.65 -6.58
C LEU A 192 43.72 -11.48 -7.06
N CYS A 193 43.86 -11.33 -8.37
CA CYS A 193 44.70 -10.30 -8.98
C CYS A 193 43.85 -9.20 -9.62
N VAL A 194 44.24 -7.94 -9.42
CA VAL A 194 43.59 -6.78 -10.02
C VAL A 194 44.61 -5.69 -10.33
N ASN A 195 44.31 -4.85 -11.32
CA ASN A 195 45.14 -3.70 -11.65
C ASN A 195 45.12 -2.70 -10.48
N LYS A 196 46.31 -2.28 -10.02
CA LYS A 196 46.45 -1.40 -8.84
C LYS A 196 45.72 -0.06 -9.04
N SER A 197 45.79 0.50 -10.24
CA SER A 197 45.10 1.74 -10.61
C SER A 197 43.58 1.61 -10.48
N LEU A 198 42.99 0.51 -10.97
CA LEU A 198 41.56 0.23 -10.88
C LEU A 198 41.12 0.05 -9.42
N ALA A 199 41.87 -0.73 -8.63
CA ALA A 199 41.56 -0.94 -7.21
C ALA A 199 41.59 0.38 -6.41
N CYS A 200 42.60 1.23 -6.62
CA CYS A 200 42.69 2.55 -5.99
C CYS A 200 41.57 3.50 -6.42
N ALA A 201 41.15 3.44 -7.68
CA ALA A 201 40.08 4.29 -8.21
C ALA A 201 38.70 3.85 -7.67
N ALA A 202 38.47 2.54 -7.55
CA ALA A 202 37.20 1.99 -7.08
C ALA A 202 37.00 2.10 -5.57
N SER A 203 38.09 2.08 -4.78
CA SER A 203 38.03 2.10 -3.32
C SER A 203 39.11 3.00 -2.70
N PRO A 204 38.72 4.01 -1.90
CA PRO A 204 39.68 4.78 -1.12
C PRO A 204 40.39 3.92 -0.07
N VAL A 205 39.73 2.88 0.46
CA VAL A 205 40.33 1.94 1.41
C VAL A 205 41.44 1.13 0.76
N PHE A 206 41.21 0.58 -0.43
CA PHE A 206 42.27 -0.10 -1.18
C PHE A 206 43.43 0.83 -1.52
N ASN A 207 43.16 2.09 -1.87
CA ASN A 207 44.21 3.09 -2.09
C ASN A 207 45.08 3.30 -0.83
N GLU A 208 44.47 3.39 0.35
CA GLU A 208 45.21 3.51 1.61
C GLU A 208 45.98 2.24 1.97
N MET A 209 45.37 1.06 1.83
CA MET A 209 46.04 -0.24 2.06
C MET A 209 47.28 -0.37 1.16
N LEU A 210 47.14 -0.07 -0.13
CA LEU A 210 48.23 -0.10 -1.10
C LEU A 210 49.32 0.93 -0.79
N LYS A 211 48.97 2.12 -0.30
CA LYS A 211 49.96 3.12 0.13
C LYS A 211 50.76 2.67 1.35
N LYS A 212 50.12 1.99 2.31
CA LYS A 212 50.80 1.43 3.49
C LYS A 212 51.76 0.30 3.09
N CYS A 213 51.30 -0.67 2.31
CA CYS A 213 52.14 -1.76 1.83
C CYS A 213 53.39 -1.29 1.07
N ASN A 214 53.32 -0.21 0.27
CA ASN A 214 54.53 0.29 -0.43
C ASN A 214 55.54 0.97 0.52
N LYS A 215 55.15 1.40 1.72
CA LYS A 215 56.05 2.04 2.70
C LYS A 215 56.80 1.01 3.56
N ASP A 216 56.19 -0.16 3.76
CA ASP A 216 56.71 -1.17 4.69
C ASP A 216 57.72 -2.13 4.03
N VAL A 217 57.84 -2.12 2.69
CA VAL A 217 58.73 -3.03 1.95
C VAL A 217 60.11 -2.41 1.72
N LYS A 218 60.98 -2.49 2.75
CA LYS A 218 62.42 -2.65 2.56
C LYS A 218 62.79 -4.13 2.75
N GLY A 219 62.56 -4.97 1.73
CA GLY A 219 63.38 -6.17 1.55
C GLY A 219 62.75 -7.56 1.47
N GLN A 220 61.43 -7.76 1.43
CA GLN A 220 60.88 -9.10 1.16
C GLN A 220 59.70 -9.09 0.16
N ALA A 221 59.56 -10.23 -0.51
CA ALA A 221 58.92 -10.42 -1.81
C ALA A 221 57.47 -9.92 -1.92
N LYS A 222 57.16 -9.33 -3.09
CA LYS A 222 55.86 -9.14 -3.75
C LYS A 222 54.66 -8.84 -2.82
N GLY A 223 54.24 -7.57 -2.84
CA GLY A 223 53.15 -7.01 -2.06
C GLY A 223 51.79 -7.69 -2.29
N GLU A 224 51.55 -8.74 -1.53
CA GLU A 224 50.25 -9.36 -1.31
C GLU A 224 49.52 -8.65 -0.16
N ILE A 225 48.23 -8.40 -0.33
CA ILE A 225 47.37 -7.81 0.69
C ILE A 225 46.42 -8.88 1.21
N GLU A 226 46.50 -9.18 2.49
CA GLU A 226 45.60 -10.13 3.14
C GLU A 226 44.25 -9.48 3.47
N ILE A 227 43.17 -10.17 3.14
CA ILE A 227 41.79 -9.78 3.42
C ILE A 227 41.16 -10.87 4.28
N SER A 228 40.64 -10.49 5.45
CA SER A 228 40.10 -11.41 6.46
C SER A 228 38.66 -11.09 6.88
N ASP A 229 38.14 -9.93 6.50
CA ASP A 229 36.81 -9.44 6.86
C ASP A 229 35.71 -9.86 5.88
N VAL A 230 36.07 -10.46 4.74
CA VAL A 230 35.16 -10.87 3.68
C VAL A 230 35.53 -12.26 3.16
N THR A 231 34.53 -13.08 2.86
CA THR A 231 34.70 -14.43 2.28
C THR A 231 35.23 -14.35 0.84
N TYR A 232 35.90 -15.40 0.38
CA TYR A 232 36.47 -15.44 -0.96
C TYR A 232 35.42 -15.19 -2.05
N ASP A 233 34.24 -15.81 -1.95
CA ASP A 233 33.18 -15.69 -2.96
C ASP A 233 32.66 -14.26 -3.09
N ILE A 234 32.49 -13.56 -1.97
CA ILE A 234 32.04 -12.17 -1.96
C ILE A 234 33.14 -11.25 -2.48
N PHE A 235 34.38 -11.45 -2.05
CA PHE A 235 35.50 -10.62 -2.51
C PHE A 235 35.80 -10.84 -4.00
N LYS A 236 35.58 -12.05 -4.52
CA LYS A 236 35.65 -12.34 -5.95
C LYS A 236 34.67 -11.48 -6.76
N ILE A 237 33.44 -11.29 -6.26
CA ILE A 237 32.45 -10.41 -6.90
C ILE A 237 32.95 -8.95 -6.90
N VAL A 238 33.55 -8.49 -5.80
CA VAL A 238 34.16 -7.15 -5.72
C VAL A 238 35.26 -6.97 -6.78
N ILE A 239 36.15 -7.95 -6.93
CA ILE A 239 37.23 -7.89 -7.95
C ILE A 239 36.67 -7.94 -9.37
N LEU A 240 35.66 -8.78 -9.63
CA LEU A 240 34.97 -8.83 -10.93
C LEU A 240 34.33 -7.48 -11.27
N TYR A 241 33.72 -6.80 -10.29
CA TYR A 241 33.19 -5.45 -10.47
C TYR A 241 34.27 -4.44 -10.84
N ILE A 242 35.41 -4.46 -10.11
CA ILE A 242 36.51 -3.51 -10.35
C ILE A 242 37.12 -3.71 -11.75
N ASN A 243 37.24 -4.96 -12.19
CA ASN A 243 37.74 -5.28 -13.53
C ASN A 243 36.72 -4.96 -14.64
N GLY A 244 35.43 -5.18 -14.37
CA GLY A 244 34.34 -5.01 -15.35
C GLY A 244 33.84 -3.57 -15.50
N GLY A 245 34.03 -2.73 -14.49
CA GLY A 245 33.56 -1.33 -14.48
C GLY A 245 32.07 -1.22 -14.81
N ASP A 246 31.74 -0.36 -15.78
CA ASP A 246 30.37 -0.08 -16.21
C ASP A 246 29.68 -1.23 -16.95
N VAL A 247 30.43 -2.26 -17.37
CA VAL A 247 29.89 -3.45 -18.06
C VAL A 247 29.59 -4.57 -17.07
N PHE A 248 29.84 -4.35 -15.77
CA PHE A 248 29.59 -5.36 -14.76
C PHE A 248 28.10 -5.64 -14.60
N GLU A 249 27.70 -6.83 -15.04
CA GLU A 249 26.39 -7.40 -14.76
C GLU A 249 26.56 -8.55 -13.77
N PHE A 250 26.18 -8.31 -12.52
CA PHE A 250 26.10 -9.37 -11.53
C PHE A 250 24.88 -10.24 -11.87
N ASN A 251 24.96 -11.55 -11.91
CA ASN A 251 23.76 -12.39 -12.03
C ASN A 251 23.92 -13.56 -11.06
N PHE A 252 22.83 -13.89 -10.37
CA PHE A 252 22.83 -15.09 -9.53
C PHE A 252 22.80 -16.32 -10.41
N ASP A 253 23.40 -17.40 -9.91
CA ASP A 253 23.13 -18.72 -10.47
C ASP A 253 21.62 -18.98 -10.44
N VAL A 254 21.07 -19.47 -11.55
CA VAL A 254 19.65 -19.80 -11.70
C VAL A 254 19.20 -20.83 -10.64
N ASN A 255 20.15 -21.60 -10.10
CA ASN A 255 19.90 -22.62 -9.08
C ASN A 255 19.90 -22.07 -7.64
N ASN A 256 20.32 -20.83 -7.41
CA ASN A 256 20.32 -20.25 -6.06
C ASN A 256 18.90 -19.89 -5.63
N ASP A 257 18.51 -20.31 -4.43
CA ASP A 257 17.24 -19.92 -3.84
C ASP A 257 17.24 -18.43 -3.43
N THR A 258 16.06 -17.84 -3.28
CA THR A 258 15.91 -16.42 -2.95
C THR A 258 16.64 -16.03 -1.67
N ILE A 259 16.68 -16.94 -0.68
CA ILE A 259 17.36 -16.70 0.60
C ILE A 259 18.87 -16.61 0.40
N SER A 260 19.48 -17.53 -0.35
CA SER A 260 20.91 -17.47 -0.70
C SER A 260 21.26 -16.20 -1.47
N GLN A 261 20.39 -15.77 -2.39
CA GLN A 261 20.58 -14.52 -3.13
C GLN A 261 20.56 -13.29 -2.20
N ILE A 262 19.60 -13.19 -1.29
CA ILE A 262 19.51 -12.12 -0.28
C ILE A 262 20.74 -12.13 0.63
N ASN A 263 21.18 -13.31 1.09
CA ASN A 263 22.36 -13.44 1.95
C ASN A 263 23.62 -12.99 1.22
N THR A 264 23.81 -13.42 -0.03
CA THR A 264 24.94 -13.01 -0.87
C THR A 264 24.95 -11.48 -1.07
N LEU A 265 23.80 -10.88 -1.35
CA LEU A 265 23.68 -9.41 -1.47
C LEU A 265 23.97 -8.69 -0.16
N THR A 266 23.53 -9.25 0.97
CA THR A 266 23.75 -8.65 2.28
C THR A 266 25.22 -8.67 2.66
N HIS A 267 25.92 -9.78 2.41
CA HIS A 267 27.37 -9.87 2.61
C HIS A 267 28.14 -8.97 1.62
N LEU A 268 27.69 -8.89 0.37
CA LEU A 268 28.29 -7.98 -0.61
C LEU A 268 28.07 -6.51 -0.23
N LEU A 269 26.89 -6.15 0.28
CA LEU A 269 26.59 -4.82 0.79
C LEU A 269 27.51 -4.45 1.97
N ALA A 270 27.74 -5.40 2.89
CA ALA A 270 28.68 -5.25 4.00
C ALA A 270 30.12 -5.00 3.51
N ALA A 271 30.58 -5.78 2.53
CA ALA A 271 31.90 -5.60 1.91
C ALA A 271 32.01 -4.23 1.21
N CYS A 272 30.99 -3.83 0.46
CA CYS A 272 30.96 -2.53 -0.21
C CYS A 272 30.99 -1.36 0.78
N ASN A 273 30.31 -1.50 1.92
CA ASN A 273 30.34 -0.51 2.99
C ASN A 273 31.75 -0.45 3.63
N THR A 274 32.36 -1.61 3.89
CA THR A 274 33.69 -1.71 4.53
C THR A 274 34.81 -1.15 3.65
N TYR A 275 34.80 -1.45 2.35
CA TYR A 275 35.78 -0.93 1.40
C TYR A 275 35.35 0.37 0.70
N HIS A 276 34.22 0.97 1.09
CA HIS A 276 33.70 2.22 0.52
C HIS A 276 33.53 2.19 -1.02
N ILE A 277 33.06 1.08 -1.58
CA ILE A 277 32.80 0.92 -3.01
C ILE A 277 31.38 1.38 -3.32
N LYS A 278 31.22 2.70 -3.46
CA LYS A 278 29.90 3.37 -3.51
C LYS A 278 28.97 2.82 -4.60
N ASN A 279 29.47 2.71 -5.83
CA ASN A 279 28.63 2.32 -6.97
C ASN A 279 28.13 0.88 -6.86
N LEU A 280 28.99 -0.06 -6.44
CA LEU A 280 28.58 -1.45 -6.19
C LEU A 280 27.60 -1.55 -5.01
N LYS A 281 27.77 -0.71 -3.98
CA LYS A 281 26.81 -0.61 -2.88
C LYS A 281 25.41 -0.26 -3.39
N VAL A 282 25.29 0.76 -4.24
CA VAL A 282 24.01 1.16 -4.85
C VAL A 282 23.40 0.01 -5.67
N ILE A 283 24.20 -0.73 -6.44
CA ILE A 283 23.73 -1.90 -7.19
C ILE A 283 23.17 -2.97 -6.24
N CYS A 284 23.84 -3.22 -5.11
CA CYS A 284 23.35 -4.17 -4.09
C CYS A 284 22.02 -3.72 -3.48
N GLU A 285 21.92 -2.43 -3.13
CA GLU A 285 20.69 -1.85 -2.59
C GLU A 285 19.51 -2.01 -3.55
N LYS A 286 19.71 -1.67 -4.83
CA LYS A 286 18.69 -1.83 -5.89
C LYS A 286 18.18 -3.27 -6.00
N ARG A 287 19.09 -4.25 -5.92
CA ARG A 287 18.73 -5.66 -5.98
C ARG A 287 17.98 -6.12 -4.74
N LEU A 288 18.46 -5.72 -3.55
CA LEU A 288 17.79 -6.05 -2.30
C LEU A 288 16.37 -5.49 -2.26
N ILE A 289 16.15 -4.29 -2.78
CA ILE A 289 14.81 -3.68 -2.93
C ILE A 289 13.85 -4.60 -3.70
N ALA A 290 14.31 -5.27 -4.76
CA ALA A 290 13.48 -6.19 -5.53
C ALA A 290 13.05 -7.46 -4.77
N TYR A 291 13.72 -7.78 -3.66
CA TYR A 291 13.38 -8.92 -2.79
C TYR A 291 12.63 -8.51 -1.52
N VAL A 292 12.31 -7.23 -1.34
CA VAL A 292 11.56 -6.76 -0.17
C VAL A 292 10.10 -7.24 -0.24
N THR A 293 9.64 -7.81 0.86
CA THR A 293 8.30 -8.34 1.08
C THR A 293 7.80 -7.89 2.45
N LYS A 294 6.50 -8.08 2.74
CA LYS A 294 5.94 -7.77 4.08
C LYS A 294 6.65 -8.55 5.20
N ASP A 295 7.10 -9.76 4.91
CA ASP A 295 7.67 -10.67 5.90
C ASP A 295 9.12 -10.32 6.24
N ASN A 296 9.89 -9.77 5.28
CA ASN A 296 11.31 -9.48 5.47
C ASN A 296 11.64 -7.97 5.58
N VAL A 297 10.68 -7.07 5.36
CA VAL A 297 10.96 -5.62 5.26
C VAL A 297 11.62 -5.05 6.51
N ILE A 298 11.28 -5.54 7.71
CA ILE A 298 11.90 -5.09 8.96
C ILE A 298 13.36 -5.53 9.05
N SER A 299 13.66 -6.78 8.64
CA SER A 299 15.03 -7.27 8.53
C SER A 299 15.84 -6.45 7.51
N CYS A 300 15.25 -6.15 6.35
CA CYS A 300 15.87 -5.32 5.32
C CYS A 300 16.14 -3.88 5.81
N LEU A 301 15.23 -3.28 6.58
CA LEU A 301 15.44 -1.97 7.20
C LEU A 301 16.62 -1.99 8.17
N ASN A 302 16.70 -3.01 9.02
CA ASN A 302 17.82 -3.16 9.97
C ASN A 302 19.16 -3.32 9.23
N ILE A 303 19.20 -4.14 8.18
CA ILE A 303 20.37 -4.30 7.29
C ILE A 303 20.76 -2.94 6.69
N ALA A 304 19.76 -2.17 6.23
CA ALA A 304 20.00 -0.89 5.59
C ALA A 304 20.64 0.12 6.56
N ILE A 305 20.14 0.19 7.79
CA ILE A 305 20.68 1.05 8.84
C ILE A 305 22.11 0.64 9.21
N VAL A 306 22.36 -0.65 9.43
CA VAL A 306 23.67 -1.17 9.82
C VAL A 306 24.73 -0.86 8.77
N PHE A 307 24.41 -1.02 7.49
CA PHE A 307 25.35 -0.79 6.39
C PHE A 307 25.20 0.59 5.74
N ASN A 308 24.48 1.53 6.36
CA ASN A 308 24.26 2.89 5.86
C ASN A 308 23.81 2.91 4.37
N ALA A 309 22.89 2.02 4.02
CA ALA A 309 22.37 1.81 2.67
C ALA A 309 21.11 2.67 2.47
N VAL A 310 21.36 3.90 2.00
CA VAL A 310 20.38 5.00 2.00
C VAL A 310 19.17 4.74 1.11
N TYR A 311 19.37 4.10 -0.05
CA TYR A 311 18.27 3.79 -0.97
C TYR A 311 17.41 2.65 -0.44
N LEU A 312 18.02 1.59 0.09
CA LEU A 312 17.29 0.48 0.71
C LEU A 312 16.53 0.96 1.96
N GLU A 313 17.14 1.82 2.77
CA GLU A 313 16.51 2.39 3.96
C GLU A 313 15.30 3.26 3.59
N SER A 314 15.46 4.17 2.61
CA SER A 314 14.36 5.00 2.09
C SER A 314 13.19 4.14 1.61
N TYR A 315 13.48 3.15 0.76
CA TYR A 315 12.45 2.29 0.20
C TYR A 315 11.74 1.45 1.26
N THR A 316 12.48 0.84 2.18
CA THR A 316 11.88 0.02 3.26
C THR A 316 11.01 0.86 4.19
N LYS A 317 11.41 2.08 4.55
CA LYS A 317 10.57 3.02 5.32
C LYS A 317 9.25 3.33 4.60
N LYS A 318 9.31 3.64 3.29
CA LYS A 318 8.12 3.89 2.46
C LYS A 318 7.22 2.65 2.36
N PHE A 319 7.80 1.46 2.16
CA PHE A 319 7.07 0.20 2.10
C PHE A 319 6.37 -0.12 3.42
N ILE A 320 7.04 0.10 4.56
CA ILE A 320 6.44 -0.07 5.89
C ILE A 320 5.29 0.91 6.07
N LYS A 321 5.44 2.19 5.68
CA LYS A 321 4.34 3.17 5.75
C LYS A 321 3.13 2.73 4.90
N LEU A 322 3.39 2.21 3.69
CA LEU A 322 2.35 1.71 2.78
C LEU A 322 1.55 0.54 3.41
N HIS A 323 2.25 -0.38 4.08
CA HIS A 323 1.70 -1.60 4.69
C HIS A 323 1.60 -1.54 6.22
N LEU A 324 1.53 -0.33 6.79
CA LEU A 324 1.67 -0.13 8.24
C LEU A 324 0.62 -0.90 9.05
N ASP A 325 -0.61 -0.99 8.55
CA ASP A 325 -1.69 -1.71 9.24
C ASP A 325 -1.41 -3.21 9.38
N ASP A 326 -0.67 -3.79 8.43
CA ASP A 326 -0.31 -5.20 8.43
C ASP A 326 0.95 -5.44 9.31
N ILE A 327 1.86 -4.45 9.38
CA ILE A 327 3.20 -4.59 9.99
C ILE A 327 3.25 -4.12 11.44
N LYS A 328 2.45 -3.12 11.84
CA LYS A 328 2.56 -2.42 13.13
C LYS A 328 2.44 -3.32 14.37
N SER A 329 1.80 -4.47 14.22
CA SER A 329 1.57 -5.45 15.30
C SER A 329 2.57 -6.59 15.32
N THR A 330 3.54 -6.62 14.40
CA THR A 330 4.58 -7.66 14.38
C THR A 330 5.59 -7.45 15.50
N THR A 331 6.07 -8.55 16.10
CA THR A 331 7.06 -8.51 17.18
C THR A 331 8.34 -7.79 16.75
N GLN A 332 8.82 -8.09 15.55
CA GLN A 332 10.04 -7.51 15.01
C GLN A 332 9.95 -5.99 14.85
N PHE A 333 8.81 -5.47 14.39
CA PHE A 333 8.60 -4.01 14.28
C PHE A 333 8.62 -3.33 15.65
N LEU A 334 7.93 -3.92 16.64
CA LEU A 334 7.89 -3.39 18.01
C LEU A 334 9.27 -3.39 18.67
N GLU A 335 10.07 -4.43 18.47
CA GLU A 335 11.45 -4.52 18.94
C GLU A 335 12.36 -3.47 18.29
N THR A 336 12.28 -3.32 16.96
CA THR A 336 13.04 -2.29 16.23
C THR A 336 12.73 -0.88 16.73
N ILE A 337 11.44 -0.55 16.96
CA ILE A 337 11.04 0.76 17.48
C ILE A 337 11.52 0.96 18.93
N LYS A 338 11.48 -0.09 19.74
CA LYS A 338 11.97 -0.01 21.13
C LYS A 338 13.45 0.31 21.18
N ILE A 339 14.25 -0.25 20.26
CA ILE A 339 15.69 0.01 20.17
C ILE A 339 15.96 1.41 19.61
N ASN A 340 15.24 1.82 18.57
CA ASN A 340 15.41 3.13 17.95
C ASN A 340 14.05 3.80 17.62
N PRO A 341 13.50 4.58 18.57
CA PRO A 341 12.18 5.22 18.40
C PRO A 341 12.12 6.23 17.25
N LYS A 342 13.25 6.81 16.83
CA LYS A 342 13.31 7.78 15.72
C LYS A 342 12.91 7.17 14.38
N ILE A 343 13.04 5.85 14.23
CA ILE A 343 12.60 5.14 13.02
C ILE A 343 11.11 5.37 12.78
N LEU A 344 10.30 5.42 13.83
CA LEU A 344 8.86 5.63 13.69
C LEU A 344 8.56 7.01 13.07
N SER A 345 9.22 8.06 13.54
CA SER A 345 9.07 9.40 12.95
C SER A 345 9.54 9.43 11.50
N ASP A 346 10.65 8.76 11.17
CA ASP A 346 11.17 8.71 9.80
C ASP A 346 10.20 7.99 8.85
N ILE A 347 9.59 6.89 9.32
CA ILE A 347 8.55 6.18 8.56
C ILE A 347 7.38 7.11 8.31
N TYR A 348 6.83 7.78 9.32
CA TYR A 348 5.70 8.70 9.14
C TYR A 348 6.02 9.90 8.23
N ASN A 349 7.25 10.41 8.29
CA ASN A 349 7.71 11.52 7.46
C ASN A 349 8.03 11.12 6.01
N SER A 350 8.13 9.82 5.71
CA SER A 350 8.40 9.34 4.35
C SER A 350 7.26 9.69 3.41
N GLU A 351 7.54 10.40 2.32
CA GLU A 351 6.53 10.78 1.33
C GLU A 351 6.07 9.57 0.51
N LEU A 352 4.75 9.43 0.38
CA LEU A 352 4.10 8.47 -0.50
C LEU A 352 3.28 9.27 -1.51
N PHE A 353 3.22 8.79 -2.75
CA PHE A 353 2.30 9.37 -3.71
C PHE A 353 0.89 8.89 -3.38
N VAL A 354 -0.04 9.83 -3.21
CA VAL A 354 -1.44 9.53 -2.89
C VAL A 354 -2.31 10.20 -3.93
N GLU A 355 -3.08 9.39 -4.63
CA GLU A 355 -4.10 9.86 -5.55
C GLU A 355 -5.47 9.53 -4.97
N TYR A 356 -6.27 10.58 -4.76
CA TYR A 356 -7.65 10.45 -4.32
C TYR A 356 -8.53 10.43 -5.57
N ALA A 357 -9.32 9.38 -5.72
CA ALA A 357 -10.35 9.36 -6.74
C ALA A 357 -11.67 9.87 -6.14
N SER A 358 -12.31 10.81 -6.85
CA SER A 358 -13.70 11.19 -6.58
C SER A 358 -14.63 10.18 -7.25
N TYR A 359 -15.68 9.77 -6.53
CA TYR A 359 -16.60 8.74 -7.00
C TYR A 359 -17.93 9.34 -7.41
N VAL A 360 -18.40 8.93 -8.58
CA VAL A 360 -19.79 9.07 -9.02
C VAL A 360 -20.37 7.66 -9.10
N LYS A 361 -21.46 7.42 -8.36
CA LYS A 361 -22.16 6.13 -8.41
C LYS A 361 -22.91 6.06 -9.75
N HIS A 362 -22.54 5.14 -10.63
CA HIS A 362 -23.34 4.81 -11.81
C HIS A 362 -24.31 3.67 -11.49
N ASN A 363 -25.60 3.89 -11.77
CA ASN A 363 -26.61 2.83 -11.75
C ASN A 363 -26.61 2.10 -13.10
N ASP A 364 -26.80 0.77 -13.08
CA ASP A 364 -26.83 -0.12 -14.26
C ASP A 364 -27.92 0.24 -15.30
N THR A 365 -28.79 1.21 -15.04
CA THR A 365 -29.82 1.66 -15.99
C THR A 365 -29.29 2.58 -17.10
N ASP A 366 -28.12 3.21 -16.92
CA ASP A 366 -27.54 4.13 -17.92
C ASP A 366 -26.62 3.43 -18.94
N LEU A 367 -26.35 2.12 -18.75
CA LEU A 367 -25.48 1.34 -19.65
C LEU A 367 -26.08 1.08 -21.04
N LEU A 368 -27.30 1.53 -21.33
CA LEU A 368 -27.92 1.35 -22.64
C LEU A 368 -27.92 2.59 -23.54
N MET A 369 -27.63 3.81 -23.07
CA MET A 369 -27.68 4.99 -23.96
C MET A 369 -26.76 6.13 -23.50
N SER A 370 -25.45 6.01 -23.71
CA SER A 370 -24.64 7.18 -24.08
C SER A 370 -23.35 6.76 -24.79
N SER A 371 -23.40 6.81 -26.11
CA SER A 371 -22.23 6.84 -26.98
C SER A 371 -21.51 8.18 -26.82
N TYR A 372 -20.60 8.34 -25.86
CA TYR A 372 -19.50 9.32 -25.94
C TYR A 372 -18.38 8.95 -24.95
N GLU A 373 -17.26 8.51 -25.53
CA GLU A 373 -15.86 8.52 -25.04
C GLU A 373 -15.57 8.64 -23.53
N ASN A 374 -16.00 7.67 -22.71
CA ASN A 374 -15.32 7.40 -21.45
C ASN A 374 -15.21 5.88 -21.22
N TYR A 375 -14.05 5.46 -20.74
CA TYR A 375 -13.60 4.07 -20.62
C TYR A 375 -14.52 3.22 -19.72
N VAL A 376 -15.57 2.63 -20.29
CA VAL A 376 -16.43 1.66 -19.60
C VAL A 376 -15.83 0.26 -19.74
N LEU A 377 -15.31 -0.29 -18.64
CA LEU A 377 -14.98 -1.72 -18.54
C LEU A 377 -16.27 -2.52 -18.36
N GLN A 378 -16.67 -3.22 -19.41
CA GLN A 378 -17.82 -4.11 -19.38
C GLN A 378 -17.46 -5.40 -18.61
N CYS A 379 -17.88 -5.51 -17.35
CA CYS A 379 -17.79 -6.77 -16.60
C CYS A 379 -19.03 -7.62 -16.93
N SER A 380 -18.90 -8.62 -17.81
CA SER A 380 -19.95 -9.61 -18.04
C SER A 380 -19.90 -10.69 -16.95
N GLY A 381 -20.77 -10.58 -15.95
CA GLY A 381 -21.01 -11.59 -14.92
C GLY A 381 -22.47 -11.50 -14.44
N GLU A 382 -23.11 -12.65 -14.24
CA GLU A 382 -24.55 -12.79 -13.96
C GLU A 382 -25.04 -11.94 -12.78
N ARG A 383 -26.04 -11.07 -13.03
CA ARG A 383 -27.04 -10.48 -12.12
C ARG A 383 -26.68 -10.20 -10.65
N ASP A 384 -25.44 -9.85 -10.37
CA ASP A 384 -25.02 -9.37 -9.06
C ASP A 384 -24.57 -7.91 -9.19
N LEU A 385 -25.29 -7.00 -8.50
CA LEU A 385 -25.05 -5.56 -8.44
C LEU A 385 -23.57 -5.24 -8.13
N CYS A 386 -22.77 -5.06 -9.17
CA CYS A 386 -21.37 -4.70 -9.06
C CYS A 386 -21.24 -3.18 -9.21
N THR A 387 -21.00 -2.46 -8.12
CA THR A 387 -20.51 -1.08 -8.23
C THR A 387 -19.06 -1.15 -8.70
N ILE A 388 -18.82 -1.05 -10.00
CA ILE A 388 -17.47 -1.04 -10.56
C ILE A 388 -16.89 0.35 -10.30
N LEU A 389 -15.94 0.44 -9.39
CA LEU A 389 -15.12 1.63 -9.23
C LEU A 389 -13.94 1.50 -10.21
N ILE A 390 -13.70 2.52 -11.04
CA ILE A 390 -12.56 2.55 -11.95
C ILE A 390 -11.76 3.80 -11.60
N SER A 391 -10.60 3.62 -10.97
CA SER A 391 -9.58 4.66 -10.93
C SER A 391 -8.54 4.31 -11.99
N SER A 392 -8.22 5.26 -12.86
CA SER A 392 -7.17 5.11 -13.87
C SER A 392 -5.88 5.75 -13.37
N SER A 393 -5.28 5.16 -12.35
CA SER A 393 -3.94 5.52 -11.90
C SER A 393 -3.00 4.36 -12.23
N TYR A 394 -1.95 4.66 -13.01
CA TYR A 394 -0.91 3.75 -13.54
C TYR A 394 -1.24 2.25 -13.43
N ALA A 395 -1.87 1.70 -14.48
CA ALA A 395 -2.03 0.26 -14.70
C ALA A 395 -2.88 -0.53 -13.66
N VAL A 396 -3.57 0.13 -12.72
CA VAL A 396 -4.43 -0.56 -11.73
C VAL A 396 -5.90 -0.21 -11.95
N ILE A 397 -6.74 -1.21 -12.17
CA ILE A 397 -8.20 -1.08 -12.16
C ILE A 397 -8.70 -1.75 -10.88
N THR A 398 -9.19 -0.98 -9.92
CA THR A 398 -9.69 -1.53 -8.66
C THR A 398 -11.21 -1.71 -8.68
N VAL A 399 -11.69 -2.92 -8.96
CA VAL A 399 -13.12 -3.24 -8.90
C VAL A 399 -13.52 -3.53 -7.46
N VAL A 400 -14.23 -2.59 -6.83
CA VAL A 400 -14.78 -2.79 -5.48
C VAL A 400 -16.11 -3.52 -5.60
N ASN A 401 -16.10 -4.84 -5.46
CA ASN A 401 -17.33 -5.61 -5.49
C ASN A 401 -18.08 -5.51 -4.15
N ARG A 402 -19.25 -4.87 -4.16
CA ARG A 402 -20.13 -4.74 -2.97
C ARG A 402 -20.70 -6.09 -2.49
N THR A 403 -20.67 -7.15 -3.30
CA THR A 403 -21.30 -8.43 -2.94
C THR A 403 -20.45 -9.34 -2.05
N LEU A 404 -19.12 -9.15 -1.97
CA LEU A 404 -18.22 -10.14 -1.34
C LEU A 404 -17.38 -9.64 -0.15
N SER A 405 -17.53 -8.39 0.31
CA SER A 405 -16.57 -7.80 1.28
C SER A 405 -15.10 -7.92 0.83
N LEU A 406 -14.89 -8.05 -0.49
CA LEU A 406 -13.60 -8.18 -1.13
C LEU A 406 -13.39 -6.96 -2.03
N VAL A 407 -12.26 -6.29 -1.86
CA VAL A 407 -11.73 -5.34 -2.84
C VAL A 407 -10.94 -6.17 -3.84
N SER A 408 -11.47 -6.35 -5.04
CA SER A 408 -10.76 -7.05 -6.12
C SER A 408 -9.91 -6.02 -6.87
N VAL A 409 -8.64 -5.93 -6.52
CA VAL A 409 -7.68 -5.11 -7.26
C VAL A 409 -7.20 -5.90 -8.48
N GLY A 410 -7.60 -5.49 -9.68
CA GLY A 410 -7.08 -6.03 -10.93
C GLY A 410 -5.91 -5.19 -11.44
N PHE A 411 -4.74 -5.80 -11.61
CA PHE A 411 -3.65 -5.17 -12.35
C PHE A 411 -3.91 -5.35 -13.85
N VAL A 412 -4.00 -4.26 -14.61
CA VAL A 412 -3.94 -4.32 -16.07
C VAL A 412 -2.52 -3.98 -16.47
N THR A 413 -1.73 -5.01 -16.79
CA THR A 413 -0.43 -4.83 -17.43
C THR A 413 -0.64 -4.14 -18.78
N ALA A 414 -0.41 -2.83 -18.84
CA ALA A 414 -0.47 -2.05 -20.06
C ALA A 414 0.72 -2.41 -20.95
N ARG A 415 0.56 -3.39 -21.85
CA ARG A 415 1.39 -3.49 -23.06
C ARG A 415 0.70 -2.70 -24.16
N GLY A 416 1.16 -1.46 -24.38
CA GLY A 416 0.99 -0.68 -25.62
C GLY A 416 -0.44 -0.38 -26.07
N LEU A 417 -0.79 0.91 -26.12
CA LEU A 417 -2.02 1.46 -26.71
C LEU A 417 -3.32 0.78 -26.23
N MET A 418 -3.96 1.39 -25.23
CA MET A 418 -5.29 1.03 -24.74
C MET A 418 -6.35 1.11 -25.86
N ARG A 419 -6.58 -0.01 -26.56
CA ARG A 419 -7.76 -0.19 -27.41
C ARG A 419 -8.69 -1.31 -27.00
N CYS A 420 -8.29 -2.22 -26.10
CA CYS A 420 -9.16 -3.23 -25.50
C CYS A 420 -8.48 -3.84 -24.27
N ALA A 421 -9.04 -3.67 -23.07
CA ALA A 421 -8.64 -4.44 -21.89
C ALA A 421 -9.66 -5.56 -21.65
N ARG A 422 -9.22 -6.82 -21.73
CA ARG A 422 -10.00 -7.98 -21.26
C ARG A 422 -9.52 -8.33 -19.86
N LEU A 423 -10.42 -8.27 -18.87
CA LEU A 423 -10.21 -8.85 -17.54
C LEU A 423 -10.07 -10.37 -17.69
N TYR A 424 -8.84 -10.88 -17.62
CA TYR A 424 -8.60 -12.32 -17.48
C TYR A 424 -8.71 -12.68 -16.01
N ARG A 425 -9.68 -13.56 -15.70
CA ARG A 425 -9.90 -14.33 -14.46
C ARG A 425 -9.41 -13.68 -13.15
N THR A 426 -10.38 -13.37 -12.31
CA THR A 426 -10.29 -13.19 -10.85
C THR A 426 -9.20 -14.06 -10.20
N ALA A 427 -8.10 -13.43 -9.80
CA ALA A 427 -7.26 -13.97 -8.74
C ALA A 427 -7.84 -13.46 -7.42
N ASN A 428 -8.25 -14.37 -6.54
CA ASN A 428 -8.54 -14.04 -5.14
C ASN A 428 -7.28 -13.43 -4.54
N VAL A 429 -7.28 -12.14 -4.24
CA VAL A 429 -6.21 -11.50 -3.47
C VAL A 429 -6.63 -11.61 -2.00
N VAL A 430 -5.99 -12.53 -1.28
CA VAL A 430 -6.03 -12.63 0.19
C VAL A 430 -5.20 -11.51 0.80
#